data_AF-A0AAU5GWG0-F1
#
_entry.id   AF-A0AAU5GWG0-F1
#
_cell.length_a   1.000
_cell.length_b   1.000
_cell.length_c   1.000
_cell.angle_alpha   90.00
_cell.angle_beta   90.00
_cell.angle_gamma   90.00
#
_symmetry.space_group_name_H-M   'P 1'
#
loop_
_entity.id
_entity.type
_entity.pdbx_description
1 polymer ?
#
loop_
_entity_poly.entity_id
_entity_poly.type
_entity_poly.pdbx_seq_one_letter_code
_entity_poly.pdbx_strand_id
1 'polypeptide(L)'
;MHDPLTVAFEIRRPWPRTDTWRTGQAARTGTRWRTGGAFWVVAGRGLYWPCFITVWHRDPSGYDDVTCRRTRWRLHVHHWRIQISPLQDLRRRLLTRCAWCRGRSVKGDQVNVSRSWDGPRGRWWQGEPGLYHSGCSTIKTAHATCVCTRPVLEHDIYGRCARCSRTRAFGTTDEQLARARELSAIPRGGRRADTGEQQ
;
A
#
# COMPACT_ATOMS: atom_id res chain seq x y z
N MET A 1 7.68 5.17 16.16
CA MET A 1 8.04 6.12 15.08
C MET A 1 6.77 6.88 14.72
N HIS A 2 6.72 8.18 14.99
CA HIS A 2 5.53 9.03 14.81
C HIS A 2 5.47 9.53 13.36
N ASP A 3 4.32 9.43 12.70
CA ASP A 3 4.09 10.06 11.39
C ASP A 3 3.73 11.52 11.63
N PRO A 4 4.53 12.51 11.17
CA PRO A 4 4.28 13.93 11.43
C PRO A 4 3.05 14.49 10.67
N LEU A 5 2.24 13.61 10.04
CA LEU A 5 1.05 13.95 9.29
C LEU A 5 -0.20 13.80 10.15
N THR A 6 -0.82 14.92 10.51
CA THR A 6 -2.13 14.94 11.15
C THR A 6 -3.22 15.34 10.15
N VAL A 7 -4.36 14.65 10.12
CA VAL A 7 -5.49 15.04 9.25
C VAL A 7 -6.05 16.39 9.73
N ALA A 8 -5.99 17.41 8.87
CA ALA A 8 -6.62 18.70 9.13
C ALA A 8 -8.09 18.68 8.71
N PHE A 9 -8.37 18.23 7.49
CA PHE A 9 -9.71 18.17 6.92
C PHE A 9 -9.91 16.96 6.01
N GLU A 10 -11.13 16.44 6.00
CA GLU A 10 -11.58 15.44 5.03
C GLU A 10 -12.78 15.99 4.26
N ILE A 11 -12.58 16.24 2.97
CA ILE A 11 -13.66 16.62 2.07
C ILE A 11 -14.22 15.33 1.48
N ARG A 12 -15.47 15.04 1.81
CA ARG A 12 -16.18 13.85 1.30
C ARG A 12 -16.65 14.11 -0.12
N ARG A 13 -16.67 13.07 -0.95
CA ARG A 13 -17.27 13.17 -2.29
C ARG A 13 -18.80 13.19 -2.18
N PRO A 14 -19.53 13.88 -3.08
CA PRO A 14 -20.98 14.00 -2.99
C PRO A 14 -21.77 12.75 -3.46
N TRP A 15 -21.10 11.70 -3.93
CA TRP A 15 -21.74 10.44 -4.34
C TRP A 15 -21.44 9.29 -3.38
N PRO A 16 -22.42 8.79 -2.60
CA PRO A 16 -22.20 7.72 -1.65
C PRO A 16 -21.95 6.36 -2.33
N ARG A 17 -21.44 5.39 -1.57
CA ARG A 17 -21.43 3.96 -1.89
C ARG A 17 -22.40 3.24 -0.96
N THR A 18 -23.02 2.17 -1.45
CA THR A 18 -23.78 1.26 -0.60
C THR A 18 -22.84 0.54 0.37
N ASP A 19 -23.21 0.53 1.64
CA ASP A 19 -22.52 -0.19 2.71
C ASP A 19 -23.44 -1.29 3.23
N THR A 20 -23.12 -2.54 2.88
CA THR A 20 -23.92 -3.71 3.26
C THR A 20 -23.88 -3.95 4.77
N TRP A 21 -22.75 -3.69 5.41
CA TRP A 21 -22.62 -3.86 6.85
C TRP A 21 -23.48 -2.86 7.61
N ARG A 22 -23.45 -1.57 7.23
CA ARG A 22 -24.33 -0.55 7.83
C ARG A 22 -25.80 -0.81 7.55
N THR A 23 -26.14 -1.32 6.36
CA THR A 23 -27.51 -1.72 6.03
C THR A 23 -27.99 -2.84 6.96
N GLY A 24 -27.19 -3.88 7.14
CA GLY A 24 -27.51 -4.99 8.04
C GLY A 24 -27.53 -4.58 9.52
N GLN A 25 -26.70 -3.61 9.92
CA GLN A 25 -26.76 -3.03 11.27
C GLN A 25 -28.06 -2.26 11.47
N ALA A 26 -28.43 -1.39 10.51
CA ALA A 26 -29.65 -0.60 10.56
C ALA A 26 -30.91 -1.48 10.65
N ALA A 27 -30.94 -2.61 9.92
CA ALA A 27 -32.01 -3.60 10.00
C ALA A 27 -32.11 -4.21 11.41
N ARG A 28 -30.98 -4.60 12.01
CA ARG A 28 -30.93 -5.17 13.38
C ARG A 28 -31.34 -4.17 14.46
N THR A 29 -30.99 -2.91 14.31
CA THR A 29 -31.29 -1.86 15.30
C THR A 29 -32.58 -1.10 15.02
N GLY A 30 -33.33 -1.46 13.98
CA GLY A 30 -34.54 -0.74 13.55
C GLY A 30 -34.29 0.72 13.10
N THR A 31 -33.04 1.08 12.81
CA THR A 31 -32.66 2.46 12.49
C THR A 31 -33.03 2.80 11.05
N ARG A 32 -33.97 3.73 10.84
CA ARG A 32 -34.38 4.17 9.49
C ARG A 32 -33.61 5.38 8.96
N TRP A 33 -33.21 6.27 9.86
CA TRP A 33 -32.56 7.54 9.51
C TRP A 33 -31.38 7.80 10.43
N ARG A 34 -30.23 8.08 9.82
CA ARG A 34 -29.03 8.56 10.52
C ARG A 34 -28.21 9.38 9.53
N THR A 35 -27.96 10.64 9.84
CA THR A 35 -27.13 11.52 9.01
C THR A 35 -25.97 12.05 9.86
N GLY A 36 -24.84 12.31 9.21
CA GLY A 36 -23.64 12.83 9.87
C GLY A 36 -22.39 11.98 9.66
N GLY A 37 -21.25 12.65 9.55
CA GLY A 37 -19.95 12.00 9.30
C GLY A 37 -19.90 11.24 7.98
N ALA A 38 -19.10 10.16 7.95
CA ALA A 38 -18.86 9.37 6.75
C ALA A 38 -19.96 8.32 6.45
N PHE A 39 -20.82 7.98 7.42
CA PHE A 39 -21.77 6.88 7.30
C PHE A 39 -23.18 7.37 7.59
N TRP A 40 -24.05 7.27 6.59
CA TRP A 40 -25.46 7.62 6.70
C TRP A 40 -26.33 6.36 6.63
N VAL A 41 -27.54 6.46 7.17
CA VAL A 41 -28.62 5.49 6.99
C VAL A 41 -29.83 6.27 6.47
N VAL A 42 -30.33 5.88 5.29
CA VAL A 42 -31.48 6.53 4.64
C VAL A 42 -32.49 5.46 4.29
N ALA A 43 -33.70 5.55 4.84
CA ALA A 43 -34.75 4.54 4.70
C ALA A 43 -34.24 3.10 4.98
N GLY A 44 -33.40 2.93 6.00
CA GLY A 44 -32.80 1.64 6.36
C GLY A 44 -31.62 1.18 5.49
N ARG A 45 -31.23 1.93 4.45
CA ARG A 45 -30.04 1.63 3.63
C ARG A 45 -28.81 2.35 4.15
N GLY A 46 -27.74 1.59 4.38
CA GLY A 46 -26.43 2.10 4.76
C GLY A 46 -25.69 2.71 3.57
N LEU A 47 -25.26 3.96 3.74
CA LEU A 47 -24.52 4.74 2.75
C LEU A 47 -23.18 5.19 3.33
N TYR A 48 -22.11 4.99 2.58
CA TYR A 48 -20.76 5.45 2.93
C TYR A 48 -20.30 6.56 1.98
N TRP A 49 -19.86 7.67 2.54
CA TRP A 49 -19.32 8.83 1.85
C TRP A 49 -17.78 8.81 1.98
N PRO A 50 -17.05 8.22 1.01
CA PRO A 50 -15.60 8.19 1.09
C PRO A 50 -14.96 9.56 0.89
N CYS A 51 -13.75 9.73 1.41
CA CYS A 51 -12.95 10.93 1.22
C CYS A 51 -12.63 11.14 -0.27
N PHE A 52 -12.89 12.36 -0.75
CA PHE A 52 -12.45 12.84 -2.05
C PHE A 52 -11.06 13.47 -1.94
N ILE A 53 -10.91 14.35 -0.95
CA ILE A 53 -9.68 15.08 -0.66
C ILE A 53 -9.39 14.95 0.83
N THR A 54 -8.18 14.52 1.16
CA THR A 54 -7.67 14.56 2.53
C THR A 54 -6.58 15.63 2.59
N VAL A 55 -6.78 16.62 3.46
CA VAL A 55 -5.79 17.66 3.73
C VAL A 55 -5.05 17.26 5.00
N TRP A 56 -3.78 16.94 4.84
CA TRP A 56 -2.87 16.63 5.93
C TRP A 56 -2.12 17.89 6.32
N HIS A 57 -1.92 18.12 7.61
CA HIS A 57 -0.93 19.05 8.12
C HIS A 57 0.36 18.28 8.41
N ARG A 58 1.49 18.76 7.89
CA ARG A 58 2.82 18.21 8.20
C ARG A 58 3.50 19.11 9.21
N ASP A 59 3.84 18.59 10.39
CA ASP A 59 4.61 19.39 11.35
C ASP A 59 6.03 19.64 10.82
N PRO A 60 6.49 20.91 10.74
CA PRO A 60 7.83 21.25 10.27
C PRO A 60 8.95 20.72 11.18
N SER A 61 8.68 20.51 12.47
CA SER A 61 9.67 19.97 13.42
C SER A 61 9.97 18.49 13.22
N GLY A 62 9.12 17.77 12.48
CA GLY A 62 9.23 16.32 12.29
C GLY A 62 8.82 15.48 13.51
N TYR A 63 8.42 16.13 14.61
CA TYR A 63 7.86 15.50 15.80
C TYR A 63 6.44 16.04 16.06
N ASP A 64 5.62 15.29 16.80
CA ASP A 64 4.21 15.61 17.11
C ASP A 64 4.05 16.79 18.09
N ASP A 65 5.09 17.54 18.41
CA ASP A 65 5.00 18.55 19.47
C ASP A 65 5.78 19.83 19.20
N VAL A 66 5.15 20.93 19.62
CA VAL A 66 5.67 22.29 19.82
C VAL A 66 5.47 23.32 18.69
N THR A 67 5.91 23.12 17.43
CA THR A 67 5.96 24.27 16.48
C THR A 67 4.59 24.80 16.04
N CYS A 68 3.61 23.93 15.80
CA CYS A 68 2.27 24.35 15.34
C CYS A 68 1.20 24.30 16.45
N ARG A 69 1.52 23.87 17.67
CA ARG A 69 0.53 23.56 18.72
C ARG A 69 -0.17 24.78 19.33
N ARG A 70 0.43 25.98 19.25
CA ARG A 70 -0.10 27.23 19.84
C ARG A 70 -1.13 27.98 18.97
N THR A 71 -1.14 27.74 17.66
CA THR A 71 -2.01 28.44 16.70
C THR A 71 -3.03 27.50 16.07
N ARG A 72 -3.97 28.04 15.29
CA ARG A 72 -4.93 27.26 14.48
C ARG A 72 -4.16 26.45 13.41
N TRP A 73 -3.42 25.42 13.81
CA TRP A 73 -2.52 24.61 12.96
C TRP A 73 -3.23 24.06 11.72
N ARG A 74 -4.53 23.77 11.86
CA ARG A 74 -5.39 23.37 10.74
C ARG A 74 -5.38 24.39 9.61
N LEU A 75 -5.13 25.67 9.87
CA LEU A 75 -5.13 26.77 8.90
C LEU A 75 -3.74 27.12 8.36
N HIS A 76 -2.67 26.43 8.77
CA HIS A 76 -1.34 26.65 8.23
C HIS A 76 -1.23 26.04 6.83
N VAL A 77 -1.75 26.75 5.82
CA VAL A 77 -1.82 26.27 4.43
C VAL A 77 -0.44 25.91 3.86
N HIS A 78 0.62 26.60 4.29
CA HIS A 78 2.00 26.32 3.87
C HIS A 78 2.49 24.93 4.31
N HIS A 79 1.89 24.35 5.34
CA HIS A 79 2.20 23.01 5.85
C HIS A 79 1.18 21.97 5.39
N TRP A 80 0.23 22.37 4.54
CA TRP A 80 -0.75 21.44 4.03
C TRP A 80 -0.15 20.55 2.96
N ARG A 81 -0.56 19.30 3.04
CA ARG A 81 -0.33 18.30 2.03
C ARG A 81 -1.67 17.74 1.61
N ILE A 82 -2.01 18.01 0.36
CA ILE A 82 -3.30 17.65 -0.21
C ILE A 82 -3.18 16.27 -0.89
N GLN A 83 -4.05 15.36 -0.50
CA GLN A 83 -4.19 14.03 -1.09
C GLN A 83 -5.55 13.94 -1.78
N ILE A 84 -5.54 13.78 -3.11
CA ILE A 84 -6.75 13.61 -3.92
C ILE A 84 -6.84 12.14 -4.31
N SER A 85 -7.65 11.35 -3.59
CA SER A 85 -7.66 9.89 -3.74
C SER A 85 -7.99 9.43 -5.17
N PRO A 86 -8.99 9.99 -5.88
CA PRO A 86 -9.27 9.58 -7.26
C PRO A 86 -8.13 9.86 -8.23
N LEU A 87 -7.39 10.96 -8.02
CA LEU A 87 -6.23 11.29 -8.85
C LEU A 87 -5.07 10.33 -8.58
N GLN A 88 -4.91 9.86 -7.34
CA GLN A 88 -3.93 8.82 -7.00
C GLN A 88 -4.27 7.48 -7.65
N ASP A 89 -5.54 7.08 -7.60
CA ASP A 89 -6.02 5.87 -8.26
C ASP A 89 -5.81 5.94 -9.78
N LEU A 90 -6.13 7.09 -10.38
CA LEU A 90 -5.93 7.33 -11.81
C LEU A 90 -4.44 7.28 -12.18
N ARG A 91 -3.59 7.98 -11.43
CA ARG A 91 -2.13 7.95 -11.60
C ARG A 91 -1.60 6.53 -11.51
N ARG A 92 -2.06 5.75 -10.53
CA ARG A 92 -1.66 4.35 -10.35
C ARG A 92 -2.07 3.48 -11.54
N ARG A 93 -3.29 3.66 -12.05
CA ARG A 93 -3.81 2.91 -13.19
C ARG A 93 -3.10 3.27 -14.50
N LEU A 94 -2.91 4.56 -14.76
CA LEU A 94 -2.41 5.05 -16.05
C LEU A 94 -0.88 5.07 -16.14
N LEU A 95 -0.19 5.50 -15.08
CA LEU A 95 1.23 5.85 -15.13
C LEU A 95 2.11 4.89 -14.35
N THR A 96 1.67 4.42 -13.18
CA THR A 96 2.48 3.51 -12.37
C THR A 96 2.62 2.15 -13.06
N ARG A 97 3.86 1.63 -13.04
CA ARG A 97 4.22 0.31 -13.58
C ARG A 97 4.97 -0.46 -12.50
N CYS A 98 4.79 -1.77 -12.50
CA CYS A 98 5.55 -2.63 -11.60
C CYS A 98 7.05 -2.52 -11.92
N ALA A 99 7.87 -2.29 -10.90
CA ALA A 99 9.33 -2.20 -11.05
C ALA A 99 10.00 -3.54 -11.40
N TRP A 100 9.28 -4.67 -11.30
CA TRP A 100 9.75 -5.99 -11.73
C TRP A 100 9.31 -6.28 -13.17
N CYS A 101 8.02 -6.51 -13.40
CA CYS A 101 7.50 -6.95 -14.71
C CYS A 101 7.10 -5.82 -15.66
N ARG A 102 7.20 -4.56 -15.25
CA ARG A 102 6.70 -3.38 -16.01
C ARG A 102 5.20 -3.41 -16.32
N GLY A 103 4.44 -4.37 -15.80
CA GLY A 103 2.99 -4.46 -15.97
C GLY A 103 2.23 -3.29 -15.35
N ARG A 104 1.01 -3.06 -15.85
CA ARG A 104 0.09 -2.00 -15.38
C ARG A 104 -0.60 -2.40 -14.08
N SER A 105 -1.12 -1.41 -13.36
CA SER A 105 -2.01 -1.63 -12.22
C SER A 105 -3.44 -1.85 -12.72
N VAL A 106 -4.03 -3.01 -12.42
CA VAL A 106 -5.40 -3.37 -12.81
C VAL A 106 -6.22 -3.77 -11.59
N LYS A 107 -7.55 -3.82 -11.74
CA LYS A 107 -8.43 -4.28 -10.67
C LYS A 107 -8.13 -5.76 -10.36
N GLY A 108 -7.98 -6.11 -9.09
CA GLY A 108 -7.58 -7.47 -8.65
C GLY A 108 -6.06 -7.70 -8.66
N ASP A 109 -5.29 -6.89 -9.39
CA ASP A 109 -3.85 -7.01 -9.47
C ASP A 109 -3.16 -5.64 -9.50
N GLN A 110 -3.13 -5.02 -8.33
CA GLN A 110 -2.66 -3.65 -8.17
C GLN A 110 -1.16 -3.57 -7.97
N VAL A 111 -0.55 -2.52 -8.52
CA VAL A 111 0.83 -2.13 -8.23
C VAL A 111 0.84 -1.22 -7.01
N ASN A 112 0.84 -1.80 -5.82
CA ASN A 112 0.69 -1.08 -4.55
C ASN A 112 1.63 -1.55 -3.42
N VAL A 113 2.50 -2.53 -3.69
CA VAL A 113 3.47 -3.02 -2.71
C VAL A 113 4.78 -2.28 -2.87
N SER A 114 5.21 -1.53 -1.85
CA SER A 114 6.55 -0.94 -1.79
C SER A 114 7.49 -1.80 -0.95
N ARG A 115 8.79 -1.60 -1.14
CA ARG A 115 9.85 -2.18 -0.27
C ARG A 115 10.66 -1.13 0.47
N SER A 116 10.30 0.13 0.28
CA SER A 116 10.87 1.29 0.97
C SER A 116 9.69 2.11 1.48
N TRP A 117 9.92 2.71 2.64
CA TRP A 117 8.98 3.58 3.34
C TRP A 117 9.31 5.06 3.09
N ASP A 118 10.54 5.35 2.67
CA ASP A 118 11.21 6.66 2.63
C ASP A 118 11.64 7.10 1.22
N GLY A 119 11.28 6.33 0.18
CA GLY A 119 11.68 6.63 -1.19
C GLY A 119 11.18 8.00 -1.70
N PRO A 120 11.96 8.68 -2.56
CA PRO A 120 11.54 9.95 -3.14
C PRO A 120 10.22 9.78 -3.90
N ARG A 121 9.24 10.61 -3.57
CA ARG A 121 7.96 10.57 -4.28
C ARG A 121 8.14 11.08 -5.70
N GLY A 122 7.73 10.29 -6.69
CA GLY A 122 7.66 10.73 -8.07
C GLY A 122 6.68 11.90 -8.23
N ARG A 123 6.91 12.74 -9.23
CA ARG A 123 6.00 13.85 -9.56
C ARG A 123 4.61 13.34 -9.95
N TRP A 124 3.57 14.15 -9.80
CA TRP A 124 2.18 13.69 -9.97
C TRP A 124 1.88 13.13 -11.37
N TRP A 125 2.58 13.60 -12.41
CA TRP A 125 2.49 13.12 -13.79
C TRP A 125 3.42 11.94 -14.12
N GLN A 126 4.19 11.44 -13.15
CA GLN A 126 5.06 10.28 -13.29
C GLN A 126 4.49 9.12 -12.50
N GLY A 127 4.70 7.88 -12.98
CA GLY A 127 4.39 6.70 -12.18
C GLY A 127 5.19 6.68 -10.87
N GLU A 128 4.64 6.06 -9.83
CA GLU A 128 5.37 5.87 -8.57
C GLU A 128 6.48 4.82 -8.76
N PRO A 129 7.77 5.18 -8.56
CA PRO A 129 8.86 4.24 -8.72
C PRO A 129 8.89 3.24 -7.55
N GLY A 130 9.49 2.07 -7.78
CA GLY A 130 9.73 1.10 -6.71
C GLY A 130 8.48 0.41 -6.15
N LEU A 131 7.35 0.50 -6.85
CA LEU A 131 6.16 -0.28 -6.53
C LEU A 131 6.11 -1.59 -7.32
N TYR A 132 5.50 -2.59 -6.70
CA TYR A 132 5.36 -3.94 -7.23
C TYR A 132 3.91 -4.40 -7.11
N HIS A 133 3.53 -5.34 -7.97
CA HIS A 133 2.43 -6.23 -7.63
C HIS A 133 2.83 -7.12 -6.46
N SER A 134 1.85 -7.61 -5.69
CA SER A 134 2.11 -8.50 -4.55
C SER A 134 2.99 -9.70 -4.95
N GLY A 135 2.59 -10.45 -5.98
CA GLY A 135 3.35 -11.60 -6.47
C GLY A 135 4.74 -11.25 -7.00
N CYS A 136 4.87 -10.13 -7.74
CA CYS A 136 6.16 -9.65 -8.24
C CYS A 136 7.11 -9.27 -7.09
N SER A 137 6.58 -8.72 -6.00
CA SER A 137 7.37 -8.49 -4.79
C SER A 137 7.82 -9.83 -4.20
N THR A 138 6.99 -10.86 -4.10
CA THR A 138 7.44 -12.16 -3.58
C THR A 138 8.55 -12.78 -4.45
N ILE A 139 8.39 -12.75 -5.78
CA ILE A 139 9.39 -13.27 -6.73
C ILE A 139 10.73 -12.54 -6.56
N LYS A 140 10.70 -11.20 -6.51
CA LYS A 140 11.92 -10.41 -6.31
C LYS A 140 12.61 -10.73 -4.97
N THR A 141 11.86 -11.12 -3.93
CA THR A 141 12.44 -11.54 -2.64
C THR A 141 13.13 -12.87 -2.80
N ALA A 142 12.47 -13.85 -3.44
CA ALA A 142 13.03 -15.16 -3.71
C ALA A 142 14.35 -15.10 -4.50
N HIS A 143 14.47 -14.17 -5.47
CA HIS A 143 15.73 -13.90 -6.18
C HIS A 143 16.87 -13.41 -5.28
N ALA A 144 16.54 -12.71 -4.19
CA ALA A 144 17.50 -12.22 -3.19
C ALA A 144 17.72 -13.21 -2.03
N THR A 145 16.93 -14.27 -1.93
CA THR A 145 17.01 -15.27 -0.87
C THR A 145 18.04 -16.36 -1.19
N CYS A 146 18.84 -16.74 -0.19
CA CYS A 146 19.78 -17.85 -0.29
C CYS A 146 19.05 -19.21 -0.21
N VAL A 147 19.12 -19.98 -1.30
CA VAL A 147 18.48 -21.31 -1.43
C VAL A 147 19.46 -22.50 -1.38
N CYS A 148 20.72 -22.25 -1.01
CA CYS A 148 21.76 -23.28 -0.89
C CYS A 148 21.35 -24.40 0.07
N THR A 149 21.59 -25.66 -0.28
CA THR A 149 21.34 -26.82 0.58
C THR A 149 22.22 -26.81 1.83
N ARG A 150 23.49 -26.40 1.67
CA ARG A 150 24.45 -26.18 2.77
C ARG A 150 24.98 -24.76 2.65
N PRO A 151 24.31 -23.76 3.22
CA PRO A 151 24.77 -22.37 3.17
C PRO A 151 25.97 -22.18 4.12
N VAL A 152 26.79 -21.17 3.85
CA VAL A 152 27.80 -20.68 4.79
C VAL A 152 27.36 -19.26 5.12
N LEU A 153 26.71 -19.07 6.26
CA LEU A 153 26.07 -17.80 6.64
C LEU A 153 26.95 -17.02 7.62
N GLU A 154 26.90 -15.69 7.54
CA GLU A 154 27.65 -14.79 8.45
C GLU A 154 27.36 -15.06 9.93
N HIS A 155 26.12 -15.38 10.29
CA HIS A 155 25.70 -15.57 11.69
C HIS A 155 25.22 -17.01 11.94
N ASP A 156 25.87 -17.99 11.29
CA ASP A 156 25.61 -19.44 11.36
C ASP A 156 24.22 -19.87 10.81
N ILE A 157 23.15 -19.28 11.32
CA ILE A 157 21.74 -19.57 11.03
C ILE A 157 21.02 -18.50 10.20
N TYR A 158 21.58 -17.30 10.06
CA TYR A 158 21.04 -16.24 9.19
C TYR A 158 22.14 -15.29 8.67
N GLY A 159 21.75 -14.37 7.79
CA GLY A 159 22.64 -13.35 7.24
C GLY A 159 23.03 -13.63 5.78
N ARG A 160 24.10 -13.00 5.30
CA ARG A 160 24.57 -13.19 3.93
C ARG A 160 25.27 -14.54 3.79
N CYS A 161 25.01 -15.22 2.69
CA CYS A 161 25.66 -16.48 2.36
C CYS A 161 26.96 -16.23 1.60
N ALA A 162 28.09 -16.74 2.09
CA ALA A 162 29.40 -16.58 1.43
C ALA A 162 29.46 -17.27 0.04
N ARG A 163 28.65 -18.32 -0.18
CA ARG A 163 28.67 -19.08 -1.44
C ARG A 163 27.92 -18.42 -2.59
N CYS A 164 26.78 -17.79 -2.31
CA CYS A 164 25.92 -17.21 -3.34
C CYS A 164 25.67 -15.71 -3.18
N SER A 165 26.24 -15.09 -2.14
CA SER A 165 26.11 -13.68 -1.76
C SER A 165 24.69 -13.18 -1.41
N ARG A 166 23.70 -14.08 -1.43
CA ARG A 166 22.29 -13.82 -1.10
C ARG A 166 22.03 -13.97 0.40
N THR A 167 20.91 -13.42 0.87
CA THR A 167 20.60 -13.38 2.31
C THR A 167 19.65 -14.52 2.70
N ARG A 168 19.85 -15.12 3.88
CA ARG A 168 18.88 -16.02 4.51
C ARG A 168 18.34 -15.36 5.78
N ALA A 169 17.02 -15.36 5.94
CA ALA A 169 16.38 -14.87 7.14
C ALA A 169 16.47 -15.91 8.27
N PHE A 170 16.47 -15.45 9.51
CA PHE A 170 16.37 -16.33 10.68
C PHE A 170 15.07 -17.14 10.63
N GLY A 171 15.13 -18.42 11.02
CA GLY A 171 13.96 -19.30 11.09
C GLY A 171 13.38 -19.71 9.73
N THR A 172 14.17 -19.63 8.64
CA THR A 172 13.69 -20.06 7.31
C THR A 172 13.49 -21.58 7.29
N THR A 173 12.27 -22.04 6.97
CA THR A 173 11.95 -23.47 6.89
C THR A 173 12.29 -24.08 5.52
N ASP A 174 12.39 -25.42 5.44
CA ASP A 174 12.65 -26.11 4.16
C ASP A 174 11.55 -25.88 3.13
N GLU A 175 10.29 -25.80 3.54
CA GLU A 175 9.16 -25.46 2.67
C GLU A 175 9.31 -24.04 2.09
N GLN A 176 9.73 -23.08 2.91
CA GLN A 176 10.00 -21.71 2.45
C GLN A 176 11.18 -21.68 1.47
N LEU A 177 12.21 -22.50 1.68
CA LEU A 177 13.33 -22.65 0.73
C LEU A 177 12.88 -23.29 -0.58
N ALA A 178 12.05 -24.33 -0.54
CA ALA A 178 11.50 -24.95 -1.73
C ALA A 178 10.68 -23.95 -2.56
N ARG A 179 9.79 -23.20 -1.89
CA ARG A 179 9.02 -22.12 -2.52
C ARG A 179 9.92 -21.01 -3.08
N ALA A 180 10.98 -20.63 -2.36
CA ALA A 180 11.94 -19.64 -2.84
C ALA A 180 12.69 -20.15 -4.09
N ARG A 181 13.05 -21.44 -4.15
CA ARG A 181 13.64 -22.06 -5.35
C ARG A 181 12.70 -21.96 -6.55
N GLU A 182 11.45 -22.41 -6.41
CA GLU A 182 10.45 -22.32 -7.47
C GLU A 182 10.27 -20.89 -7.98
N LEU A 183 10.13 -19.92 -7.08
CA LEU A 183 9.92 -18.52 -7.47
C LEU A 183 11.18 -17.89 -8.06
N SER A 184 12.37 -18.31 -7.62
CA SER A 184 13.65 -17.84 -8.18
C SER A 184 13.93 -18.37 -9.58
N ALA A 185 13.29 -19.48 -9.97
CA ALA A 185 13.36 -20.02 -11.32
C ALA A 185 12.64 -19.14 -12.36
N ILE A 186 11.71 -18.29 -11.93
CA ILE A 186 11.04 -17.33 -12.81
C ILE A 186 12.06 -16.29 -13.27
N PRO A 187 12.21 -16.05 -14.59
CA PRO A 187 13.20 -15.10 -15.10
C PRO A 187 12.96 -13.69 -14.58
N ARG A 188 14.02 -12.87 -14.56
CA ARG A 188 13.91 -11.46 -14.17
C ARG A 188 12.93 -10.74 -15.09
N GLY A 189 11.97 -10.04 -14.49
CA GLY A 189 10.88 -9.38 -15.22
C GLY A 189 9.71 -10.30 -15.57
N GLY A 190 9.88 -11.62 -15.49
CA GLY A 190 8.82 -12.59 -15.68
C GLY A 190 7.86 -12.67 -14.48
N ARG A 191 6.67 -13.21 -14.72
CA ARG A 191 5.63 -13.37 -13.70
C ARG A 191 4.93 -14.72 -13.87
N ARG A 192 4.45 -15.33 -12.77
CA ARG A 192 3.57 -16.52 -12.82
C ARG A 192 2.25 -16.31 -13.60
N ALA A 193 1.94 -15.09 -14.05
CA ALA A 193 0.69 -14.79 -14.76
C ALA A 193 0.72 -15.21 -16.24
N ASP A 194 1.88 -15.60 -16.79
CA ASP A 194 1.97 -16.10 -18.17
C ASP A 194 1.40 -17.52 -18.35
N THR A 195 0.83 -18.11 -17.29
CA THR A 195 0.08 -19.39 -17.32
C THR A 195 -1.45 -19.22 -17.32
N GLY A 196 -1.96 -17.99 -17.48
CA GLY A 196 -3.40 -17.74 -17.69
C GLY A 196 -3.74 -17.63 -19.18
N GLU A 197 -4.21 -18.73 -19.75
CA GLU A 197 -5.18 -18.80 -20.87
C GLU A 197 -4.87 -17.96 -22.13
N GLN A 198 -4.10 -18.54 -23.04
CA GLN A 198 -4.55 -18.59 -24.45
C GLN A 198 -5.60 -19.72 -24.53
N GLN A 199 -6.86 -19.40 -24.27
CA GLN A 199 -8.03 -20.14 -24.76
C GLN A 199 -9.11 -19.14 -25.16
#